data_AF-A0A382UYF1-F1
#
_entry.id   AF-A0A382UYF1-F1
#
_cell.length_a   1.000
_cell.length_b   1.000
_cell.length_c   1.000
_cell.angle_alpha   90.00
_cell.angle_beta   90.00
_cell.angle_gamma   90.00
#
_symmetry.space_group_name_H-M   'P 1'
#
loop_
_entity.id
_entity.type
_entity.pdbx_description
1 polymer ?
#
loop_
_entity_poly.entity_id
_entity_poly.type
_entity_poly.pdbx_seq_one_letter_code
_entity_poly.pdbx_strand_id
1 'polypeptide(L)' 'MSGNGVSRKQCANAIRALSMDAVQKARSGHPGAPMGMADIAEVLWNDHLSH' A
#
# COMPACT_ATOMS: atom_id res chain seq x y z
N MET A 1 -17.79 -21.44 -5.70
CA MET A 1 -16.35 -21.10 -5.56
C MET A 1 -16.19 -19.64 -5.98
N SER A 2 -16.35 -18.69 -5.05
CA SER A 2 -16.30 -17.25 -5.37
C SER A 2 -14.85 -16.78 -5.43
N GLY A 3 -14.56 -15.93 -6.43
CA GLY A 3 -13.22 -15.56 -6.91
C GLY A 3 -12.24 -15.11 -5.84
N ASN A 4 -11.08 -15.74 -5.85
CA ASN A 4 -9.97 -15.50 -4.92
C ASN A 4 -8.94 -14.52 -5.52
N GLY A 5 -9.38 -13.31 -5.86
CA GLY A 5 -8.51 -12.25 -6.36
C GLY A 5 -8.40 -11.13 -5.33
N VAL A 6 -7.18 -10.77 -4.92
CA VAL A 6 -6.93 -9.60 -4.07
C VAL A 6 -7.35 -8.34 -4.84
N SER A 7 -8.27 -7.57 -4.28
CA SER A 7 -8.74 -6.32 -4.89
C SER A 7 -7.72 -5.19 -4.75
N ARG A 8 -7.74 -4.22 -5.67
CA ARG A 8 -6.89 -3.00 -5.62
C ARG A 8 -6.97 -2.29 -4.25
N LYS A 9 -8.17 -2.21 -3.67
CA LYS A 9 -8.37 -1.65 -2.32
C LYS A 9 -7.64 -2.43 -1.23
N GLN A 10 -7.61 -3.77 -1.33
CA GLN A 10 -6.86 -4.59 -0.39
C GLN A 10 -5.34 -4.35 -0.52
N CYS A 11 -4.83 -4.21 -1.75
CA CYS A 11 -3.42 -3.86 -1.99
C CYS A 11 -3.06 -2.48 -1.41
N ALA A 12 -3.86 -1.45 -1.69
CA ALA A 12 -3.65 -0.12 -1.14
C ALA A 12 -3.73 -0.11 0.40
N ASN A 13 -4.66 -0.87 0.99
CA ASN A 13 -4.74 -1.01 2.44
C ASN A 13 -3.52 -1.74 3.04
N ALA A 14 -2.96 -2.72 2.34
CA ALA A 14 -1.71 -3.35 2.75
C ALA A 14 -0.55 -2.36 2.75
N ILE A 15 -0.43 -1.50 1.73
CA ILE A 15 0.58 -0.42 1.67
C ILE A 15 0.43 0.53 2.88
N ARG A 16 -0.80 0.91 3.23
CA ARG A 16 -1.09 1.74 4.41
C ARG A 16 -0.65 1.05 5.70
N ALA A 17 -1.02 -0.21 5.88
CA ALA A 17 -0.69 -0.98 7.08
C ALA A 17 0.83 -1.14 7.25
N LEU A 18 1.53 -1.51 6.19
CA LEU A 18 2.99 -1.66 6.18
C LEU A 18 3.71 -0.33 6.46
N SER A 19 3.21 0.77 5.90
CA SER A 19 3.80 2.09 6.13
C SER A 19 3.64 2.53 7.58
N MET A 20 2.49 2.27 8.20
CA MET A 20 2.28 2.53 9.62
C MET A 20 3.20 1.68 10.49
N ASP A 21 3.26 0.37 10.25
CA ASP A 21 4.10 -0.55 11.03
C ASP A 21 5.59 -0.20 10.90
N ALA A 22 6.07 0.10 9.69
CA ALA A 22 7.45 0.49 9.43
C ALA A 22 7.84 1.77 10.20
N VAL A 23 6.98 2.79 10.19
CA VAL A 23 7.22 4.04 10.93
C VAL A 23 7.18 3.82 12.44
N GLN A 24 6.22 3.03 12.94
CA GLN A 24 6.15 2.68 14.36
C GLN A 24 7.39 1.92 14.81
N LYS A 25 7.83 0.91 14.05
CA LYS A 25 9.04 0.12 14.34
C LYS A 25 10.31 0.95 14.27
N ALA A 26 10.41 1.88 13.32
CA ALA A 26 11.53 2.80 13.20
C ALA A 26 11.52 3.91 14.28
N ARG A 27 10.41 4.10 15.01
CA ARG A 27 10.16 5.19 15.96
C ARG A 27 10.45 6.58 15.38
N SER A 28 10.33 6.72 14.06
CA SER A 28 10.77 7.89 13.31
C SER A 28 10.05 7.96 11.96
N GLY A 29 9.67 9.17 11.54
CA GLY A 29 8.97 9.44 10.29
C GLY A 29 7.47 9.75 10.45
N HIS A 30 6.82 10.10 9.34
CA HIS A 30 5.39 10.43 9.29
C HIS A 30 4.67 9.48 8.33
N PRO A 31 3.73 8.65 8.79
CA PRO A 31 3.07 7.66 7.94
C PRO A 31 2.05 8.28 6.98
N GLY A 32 1.69 9.56 7.17
CA GLY A 32 0.64 10.25 6.42
C GLY A 32 0.88 10.34 4.91
N ALA A 33 2.12 10.59 4.48
CA ALA A 33 2.44 10.68 3.05
C ALA A 33 2.31 9.32 2.33
N PRO A 34 2.92 8.22 2.81
CA PRO A 34 2.68 6.88 2.25
C PRO A 34 1.21 6.43 2.30
N MET A 35 0.48 6.76 3.37
CA MET A 35 -0.92 6.36 3.51
C MET A 35 -1.87 7.08 2.56
N GLY A 36 -1.63 8.38 2.32
CA GLY A 36 -2.41 9.19 1.39
C GLY A 36 -2.17 8.82 -0.07
N MET A 37 -0.97 8.32 -0.39
CA MET A 37 -0.58 7.95 -1.76
C MET A 37 -0.77 6.46 -2.07
N ALA A 38 -1.32 5.65 -1.17
CA ALA A 38 -1.39 4.20 -1.33
C ALA A 38 -2.20 3.74 -2.56
N ASP A 39 -3.27 4.46 -2.93
CA ASP A 39 -4.05 4.12 -4.13
C ASP A 39 -3.28 4.45 -5.43
N ILE A 40 -2.46 5.52 -5.41
CA ILE A 40 -1.58 5.88 -6.52
C ILE A 40 -0.44 4.87 -6.65
N ALA A 41 0.15 4.46 -5.53
CA ALA A 41 1.22 3.48 -5.49
C ALA A 41 0.76 2.12 -6.05
N GLU A 42 -0.48 1.70 -5.78
CA GLU A 42 -1.06 0.48 -6.33
C GLU A 42 -1.18 0.52 -7.86
N VAL A 43 -1.67 1.63 -8.42
CA VAL A 43 -1.80 1.81 -9.88
C VAL A 43 -0.43 1.90 -10.55
N LEU A 44 0.51 2.66 -9.99
CA LEU A 44 1.87 2.76 -10.55
C LEU A 44 2.55 1.40 -10.59
N TRP A 45 2.45 0.64 -9.50
CA TRP A 45 3.06 -0.68 -9.41
C TRP A 45 2.44 -1.69 -10.38
N ASN A 46 1.11 -1.78 -10.42
CA ASN A 46 0.44 -2.80 -11.22
C ASN A 46 0.27 -2.45 -12.70
N ASP A 47 0.13 -1.17 -13.05
CA ASP A 47 -0.26 -0.77 -14.41
C ASP A 47 0.90 -0.11 -15.20
N HIS A 48 1.94 0.41 -14.52
CA HIS A 48 2.97 1.23 -15.18
C HIS A 48 4.42 0.78 -14.97
N LEU A 49 4.73 0.13 -13.85
CA LEU A 49 6.06 -0.40 -13.59
C LEU A 49 6.19 -1.82 -14.12
N SER A 50 7.25 -2.10 -14.88
CA SER A 50 7.60 -3.46 -15.30
C SER A 50 8.64 -3.99 -14.31
N HIS A 51 8.26 -4.98 -13.50
CA HIS A 51 9.03 -5.48 -12.37
C HIS A 51 9.13 -7.01 -12.35
#